data_AF-A0A1L5KQ47-F1
#
_entry.id   AF-A0A1L5KQ47-F1
#
_cell.length_a   1.000
_cell.length_b   1.000
_cell.length_c   1.000
_cell.angle_alpha   90.00
_cell.angle_beta   90.00
_cell.angle_gamma   90.00
#
_symmetry.space_group_name_H-M   'P 1'
#
loop_
_entity.id
_entity.type
_entity.pdbx_description
1 polymer ?
#
loop_
_entity_poly.entity_id
_entity_poly.type
_entity_poly.pdbx_seq_one_letter_code
_entity_poly.pdbx_strand_id
1 'polypeptide(L)'
;PSVSGALDDTAWPSILPTQAESWIGEQRVVLRRDGIELFPKFTVTGMKFDGVVAASLDAVSGDSYTDVTGRARTTGPANVPGVAITARDEEQGVELEWHLELLPGGLARQKAIVTNLFGAEAGAEAPLEIGKIELGFPLPESASEILTTTGHHLRERSPQRQPLTIGRFEKPQLAGRPDFDASLLLTAGVPGFGFEHGEAYSVHVGWSGNSVLSAERLPY
;
A
#
# COMPACT_ATOMS: atom_id res chain seq x y z
N PRO A 1 14.44 10.54 -20.47
CA PRO A 1 15.45 9.48 -20.27
C PRO A 1 16.15 9.66 -18.91
N SER A 2 15.57 9.05 -17.86
CA SER A 2 16.28 8.82 -16.60
C SER A 2 17.18 7.61 -16.81
N VAL A 3 18.49 7.83 -16.70
CA VAL A 3 19.49 6.77 -16.85
C VAL A 3 19.59 6.05 -15.51
N SER A 4 18.80 4.99 -15.35
CA SER A 4 19.14 3.87 -14.48
C SER A 4 20.20 3.04 -15.22
N GLY A 5 21.23 2.59 -14.51
CA GLY A 5 22.29 1.73 -15.05
C GLY A 5 21.85 0.32 -15.46
N ALA A 6 20.55 0.03 -15.54
CA ALA A 6 19.99 -1.17 -16.13
C ALA A 6 19.36 -0.79 -17.48
N LEU A 7 20.13 -0.90 -18.56
CA LEU A 7 19.78 -0.34 -19.88
C LEU A 7 18.65 -1.10 -20.60
N ASP A 8 18.25 -2.28 -20.11
CA ASP A 8 17.37 -3.19 -20.85
C ASP A 8 16.08 -3.58 -20.13
N ASP A 9 15.87 -3.16 -18.88
CA ASP A 9 14.65 -3.46 -18.11
C ASP A 9 13.88 -2.18 -17.78
N THR A 10 12.61 -2.15 -18.17
CA THR A 10 11.66 -1.19 -17.60
C THR A 10 11.52 -1.55 -16.12
N ALA A 11 12.11 -0.73 -15.24
CA ALA A 11 11.98 -0.92 -13.80
C ALA A 11 10.52 -0.73 -13.40
N TRP A 12 9.77 -1.83 -13.33
CA TRP A 12 8.49 -1.84 -12.67
C TRP A 12 8.75 -1.55 -11.19
N PRO A 13 8.20 -0.46 -10.62
CA PRO A 13 8.42 -0.17 -9.21
C PRO A 13 7.95 -1.37 -8.39
N SER A 14 8.78 -1.79 -7.43
CA SER A 14 8.39 -2.82 -6.48
C SER A 14 7.19 -2.32 -5.67
N ILE A 15 6.53 -3.22 -4.93
CA ILE A 15 5.33 -2.90 -4.15
C ILE A 15 5.67 -1.97 -2.97
N LEU A 16 6.95 -1.98 -2.58
CA LEU A 16 7.53 -1.15 -1.53
C LEU A 16 8.91 -0.66 -1.97
N PRO A 17 8.98 0.25 -2.97
CA PRO A 17 10.23 0.70 -3.54
C PRO A 17 11.05 1.45 -2.51
N THR A 18 12.35 1.15 -2.45
CA THR A 18 13.30 1.76 -1.52
C THR A 18 14.37 2.56 -2.26
N GLN A 19 15.04 3.47 -1.55
CA GLN A 19 16.12 4.28 -2.14
C GLN A 19 17.32 3.41 -2.52
N ALA A 20 17.48 2.23 -1.91
CA ALA A 20 18.50 1.25 -2.30
C ALA A 20 18.25 0.69 -3.73
N GLU A 21 17.02 0.77 -4.22
CA GLU A 21 16.62 0.41 -5.60
C GLU A 21 16.74 1.60 -6.56
N SER A 22 17.35 2.72 -6.16
CA SER A 22 17.36 3.99 -6.90
C SER A 22 15.96 4.58 -7.16
N TRP A 23 15.01 4.28 -6.27
CA TRP A 23 13.68 4.91 -6.30
C TRP A 23 13.79 6.42 -6.14
N ILE A 24 13.18 7.17 -7.07
CA ILE A 24 13.23 8.64 -7.05
C ILE A 24 11.97 9.31 -6.51
N GLY A 25 10.90 8.53 -6.30
CA GLY A 25 9.65 9.05 -5.78
C GLY A 25 9.73 9.26 -4.27
N GLU A 26 8.60 9.61 -3.69
CA GLU A 26 8.48 9.76 -2.24
C GLU A 26 8.89 8.47 -1.52
N GLN A 27 9.63 8.61 -0.42
CA GLN A 27 10.07 7.44 0.35
C GLN A 27 8.84 6.69 0.87
N ARG A 28 8.74 5.38 0.64
CA ARG A 28 7.62 4.59 1.14
C ARG A 28 7.95 3.77 2.38
N VAL A 29 9.24 3.66 2.70
CA VAL A 29 9.76 3.04 3.92
C VAL A 29 10.74 4.02 4.54
N VAL A 30 10.52 4.35 5.79
CA VAL A 30 11.44 5.16 6.58
C VAL A 30 11.70 4.42 7.88
N LEU A 31 12.92 3.91 8.02
CA LEU A 31 13.37 3.14 9.18
C LEU A 31 14.60 3.82 9.78
N ARG A 32 14.72 3.82 11.11
CA ARG A 32 15.92 4.33 11.77
C ARG A 32 16.41 3.39 12.85
N ARG A 33 17.71 3.41 13.10
CA ARG A 33 18.35 2.74 14.23
C ARG A 33 19.42 3.67 14.79
N ASP A 34 19.39 3.88 16.10
CA ASP A 34 20.30 4.79 16.80
C ASP A 34 20.36 6.21 16.18
N GLY A 35 19.20 6.70 15.73
CA GLY A 35 19.06 8.01 15.09
C GLY A 35 19.57 8.10 13.65
N ILE A 36 20.03 6.99 13.07
CA ILE A 36 20.53 6.91 11.69
C ILE A 36 19.46 6.26 10.82
N GLU A 37 19.15 6.90 9.69
CA GLU A 37 18.23 6.34 8.70
C GLU A 37 18.85 5.15 7.98
N LEU A 38 18.06 4.09 7.85
CA LEU A 38 18.41 2.86 7.17
C LEU A 38 17.88 2.90 5.74
N PHE A 39 18.62 2.31 4.81
CA PHE A 39 18.22 2.14 3.41
C PHE A 39 18.24 0.66 3.06
N PRO A 40 17.23 -0.11 3.48
CA PRO A 40 17.28 -1.56 3.31
C PRO A 40 17.27 -1.95 1.83
N LYS A 41 18.16 -2.87 1.48
CA LYS A 41 18.16 -3.58 0.21
C LYS A 41 17.54 -4.95 0.43
N PHE A 42 16.21 -5.00 0.41
CA PHE A 42 15.48 -6.24 0.61
C PHE A 42 15.77 -7.24 -0.51
N THR A 43 16.22 -8.43 -0.14
CA THR A 43 16.37 -9.59 -1.03
C THR A 43 15.30 -10.61 -0.64
N VAL A 44 14.52 -11.09 -1.62
CA VAL A 44 13.52 -12.13 -1.36
C VAL A 44 14.22 -13.42 -0.93
N THR A 45 13.89 -13.91 0.27
CA THR A 45 14.45 -15.13 0.87
C THR A 45 13.41 -16.25 1.00
N GLY A 46 12.13 -15.92 0.91
CA GLY A 46 11.05 -16.88 1.01
C GLY A 46 9.80 -16.46 0.24
N MET A 47 9.10 -17.45 -0.28
CA MET A 47 7.79 -17.28 -0.90
C MET A 47 6.92 -18.46 -0.47
N LYS A 48 5.72 -18.15 0.02
CA LYS A 48 4.67 -19.13 0.29
C LYS A 48 3.52 -18.85 -0.67
N PHE A 49 3.19 -19.84 -1.47
CA PHE A 49 2.10 -19.81 -2.44
C PHE A 49 1.48 -21.20 -2.50
N ASP A 50 0.59 -21.50 -1.56
CA ASP A 50 -0.13 -22.78 -1.55
C ASP A 50 -1.48 -22.67 -2.27
N GLY A 51 -1.65 -21.64 -3.12
CA GLY A 51 -2.89 -21.31 -3.83
C GLY A 51 -4.00 -20.75 -2.93
N VAL A 52 -3.83 -20.84 -1.62
CA VAL A 52 -4.77 -20.42 -0.60
C VAL A 52 -4.01 -19.91 0.63
N VAL A 53 -4.23 -18.65 1.00
CA VAL A 53 -3.84 -18.12 2.32
C VAL A 53 -5.10 -17.89 3.15
N ALA A 54 -5.00 -18.06 4.46
CA ALA A 54 -6.10 -17.67 5.36
C ALA A 54 -6.21 -16.15 5.30
N ALA A 55 -7.38 -15.64 4.86
CA ALA A 55 -7.67 -14.23 4.71
C ALA A 55 -7.78 -13.51 6.06
N SER A 56 -6.67 -13.46 6.80
CA SER A 56 -6.61 -13.09 8.21
C SER A 56 -5.95 -11.74 8.42
N LEU A 57 -5.95 -10.88 7.39
CA LEU A 57 -5.53 -9.47 7.47
C LEU A 57 -6.47 -8.65 8.39
N ASP A 58 -6.60 -9.09 9.64
CA ASP A 58 -7.24 -8.43 10.79
C ASP A 58 -8.76 -8.65 10.95
N ALA A 59 -9.36 -9.58 10.20
CA ALA A 59 -10.74 -10.01 10.47
C ALA A 59 -10.79 -11.12 11.54
N VAL A 60 -11.21 -10.77 12.75
CA VAL A 60 -11.26 -11.68 13.92
C VAL A 60 -12.49 -12.61 13.90
N SER A 61 -13.53 -12.23 13.15
CA SER A 61 -14.77 -12.99 12.97
C SER A 61 -15.35 -12.78 11.59
N GLY A 62 -16.18 -13.72 11.14
CA GLY A 62 -16.87 -13.63 9.87
C GLY A 62 -18.38 -13.53 10.02
N ASP A 63 -18.96 -12.55 9.34
CA ASP A 63 -20.39 -12.36 9.18
C ASP A 63 -20.77 -12.62 7.72
N SER A 64 -21.93 -13.25 7.51
CA SER A 64 -22.49 -13.41 6.17
C SER A 64 -23.43 -12.25 5.85
N TYR A 65 -23.25 -11.60 4.70
CA TYR A 65 -24.16 -10.59 4.17
C TYR A 65 -24.47 -10.83 2.70
N THR A 66 -25.57 -10.27 2.19
CA THR A 66 -25.89 -10.29 0.76
C THR A 66 -25.49 -8.95 0.16
N ASP A 67 -24.64 -8.96 -0.86
CA ASP A 67 -24.22 -7.72 -1.52
C ASP A 67 -25.32 -7.15 -2.44
N VAL A 68 -25.09 -5.96 -2.99
CA VAL A 68 -26.02 -5.27 -3.90
C VAL A 68 -26.31 -6.03 -5.19
N THR A 69 -25.51 -7.05 -5.52
CA THR A 69 -25.71 -7.93 -6.68
C THR A 69 -26.52 -9.18 -6.34
N GLY A 70 -26.97 -9.32 -5.08
CA GLY A 70 -27.71 -10.48 -4.60
C GLY A 70 -26.82 -11.68 -4.26
N ARG A 71 -25.49 -11.51 -4.23
CA ARG A 71 -24.55 -12.59 -3.95
C ARG A 71 -24.26 -12.66 -2.45
N ALA A 72 -24.33 -13.86 -1.88
CA ALA A 72 -23.87 -14.11 -0.52
C ALA A 72 -22.35 -13.88 -0.43
N ARG A 73 -21.94 -13.06 0.54
CA ARG A 73 -20.57 -12.71 0.87
C ARG A 73 -20.32 -13.03 2.34
N THR A 74 -19.12 -13.49 2.64
CA THR A 74 -18.65 -13.67 4.01
C THR A 74 -17.56 -12.63 4.28
N THR A 75 -17.64 -11.97 5.42
CA THR A 75 -16.47 -11.32 6.05
C THR A 75 -15.73 -12.38 6.88
N GLY A 76 -14.54 -12.05 7.39
CA GLY A 76 -13.76 -12.98 8.22
C GLY A 76 -12.72 -13.81 7.47
N PRO A 77 -12.00 -14.69 8.19
CA PRO A 77 -10.99 -15.57 7.60
C PRO A 77 -11.63 -16.48 6.55
N ALA A 78 -11.16 -16.34 5.32
CA ALA A 78 -11.55 -17.19 4.22
C ALA A 78 -10.31 -17.70 3.52
N ASN A 79 -10.38 -18.89 2.97
CA ASN A 79 -9.31 -19.41 2.12
C ASN A 79 -9.38 -18.70 0.76
N VAL A 80 -8.41 -17.85 0.46
CA VAL A 80 -8.39 -17.03 -0.76
C VAL A 80 -7.06 -17.16 -1.50
N PRO A 81 -7.05 -17.00 -2.84
CA PRO A 81 -5.79 -16.87 -3.57
C PRO A 81 -4.94 -15.76 -2.96
N GLY A 82 -3.67 -16.06 -2.71
CA GLY A 82 -2.76 -15.10 -2.15
C GLY A 82 -1.33 -15.61 -2.09
N VAL A 83 -0.44 -14.71 -1.70
CA VAL A 83 0.99 -14.96 -1.58
C VAL A 83 1.52 -14.27 -0.34
N ALA A 84 2.45 -14.93 0.34
CA ALA A 84 3.29 -14.32 1.37
C ALA A 84 4.75 -14.36 0.91
N ILE A 85 5.39 -13.19 0.85
CA ILE A 85 6.79 -13.02 0.48
C ILE A 85 7.56 -12.59 1.72
N THR A 86 8.67 -13.27 1.99
CA THR A 86 9.65 -12.86 3.00
C THR A 86 10.87 -12.32 2.27
N ALA A 87 11.28 -11.10 2.62
CA ALA A 87 12.47 -10.46 2.12
C ALA A 87 13.32 -9.91 3.27
N ARG A 88 14.64 -9.94 3.13
CA ARG A 88 15.59 -9.54 4.18
C ARG A 88 16.66 -8.62 3.65
N ASP A 89 17.07 -7.69 4.50
CA ASP A 89 18.40 -7.07 4.44
C ASP A 89 19.20 -7.65 5.62
N GLU A 90 20.12 -8.57 5.33
CA GLU A 90 20.95 -9.22 6.35
C GLU A 90 21.98 -8.26 6.97
N GLU A 91 22.50 -7.31 6.19
CA GLU A 91 23.50 -6.34 6.64
C GLU A 91 22.88 -5.37 7.65
N GLN A 92 21.68 -4.87 7.34
CA GLN A 92 20.96 -3.95 8.21
C GLN A 92 20.05 -4.68 9.22
N GLY A 93 19.97 -6.01 9.17
CA GLY A 93 19.18 -6.82 10.09
C GLY A 93 17.70 -6.44 10.10
N VAL A 94 17.09 -6.30 8.92
CA VAL A 94 15.66 -5.98 8.75
C VAL A 94 14.98 -7.03 7.89
N GLU A 95 13.85 -7.55 8.34
CA GLU A 95 12.99 -8.43 7.56
C GLU A 95 11.66 -7.73 7.24
N LEU A 96 11.17 -7.98 6.02
CA LEU A 96 9.86 -7.59 5.53
C LEU A 96 9.09 -8.86 5.15
N GLU A 97 7.94 -9.09 5.77
CA GLU A 97 6.97 -10.06 5.33
C GLU A 97 5.79 -9.33 4.69
N TRP A 98 5.62 -9.51 3.38
CA TRP A 98 4.54 -8.90 2.61
C TRP A 98 3.51 -9.94 2.20
N HIS A 99 2.24 -9.61 2.38
CA HIS A 99 1.09 -10.46 2.08
C HIS A 99 0.22 -9.79 1.04
N LEU A 100 -0.26 -10.57 0.06
CA LEU A 100 -1.28 -10.17 -0.90
C LEU A 100 -2.38 -11.23 -0.97
N GLU A 101 -3.61 -10.78 -0.90
CA GLU A 101 -4.81 -11.62 -0.96
C GLU A 101 -5.77 -11.11 -2.04
N LEU A 102 -6.42 -12.02 -2.77
CA LEU A 102 -7.46 -11.71 -3.75
C LEU A 102 -8.80 -12.29 -3.30
N LEU A 103 -9.71 -11.43 -2.85
CA LEU A 103 -11.02 -11.85 -2.36
C LEU A 103 -11.98 -12.25 -3.51
N PRO A 104 -13.04 -13.05 -3.24
CA PRO A 104 -14.04 -13.46 -4.25
C PRO A 104 -14.78 -12.32 -4.98
N GLY A 105 -14.62 -11.07 -4.53
CA GLY A 105 -15.14 -9.87 -5.19
C GLY A 105 -14.14 -9.18 -6.13
N GLY A 106 -12.94 -9.73 -6.30
CA GLY A 106 -11.85 -9.09 -7.07
C GLY A 106 -11.05 -8.05 -6.28
N LEU A 107 -11.37 -7.84 -5.00
CA LEU A 107 -10.62 -6.92 -4.14
C LEU A 107 -9.26 -7.53 -3.76
N ALA A 108 -8.19 -6.82 -4.10
CA ALA A 108 -6.85 -7.11 -3.63
C ALA A 108 -6.59 -6.43 -2.28
N ARG A 109 -6.03 -7.17 -1.32
CA ARG A 109 -5.61 -6.63 -0.01
C ARG A 109 -4.13 -6.88 0.20
N GLN A 110 -3.44 -5.90 0.79
CA GLN A 110 -2.03 -6.02 1.13
C GLN A 110 -1.77 -5.72 2.60
N LYS A 111 -0.74 -6.33 3.17
CA LYS A 111 -0.16 -5.99 4.48
C LYS A 111 1.33 -6.25 4.47
N ALA A 112 2.05 -5.49 5.29
CA ALA A 112 3.45 -5.72 5.55
C ALA A 112 3.68 -5.86 7.05
N ILE A 113 4.60 -6.73 7.42
CA ILE A 113 5.15 -6.89 8.75
C ILE A 113 6.63 -6.61 8.63
N VAL A 114 7.14 -5.69 9.46
CA VAL A 114 8.57 -5.36 9.52
C VAL A 114 9.12 -5.90 10.84
N THR A 115 10.17 -6.70 10.76
CA THR A 115 10.80 -7.33 11.93
C THR A 115 12.25 -6.87 12.04
N ASN A 116 12.64 -6.42 13.23
CA ASN A 116 14.04 -6.12 13.55
C ASN A 116 14.78 -7.43 13.87
N LEU A 117 15.72 -7.82 13.03
CA LEU A 117 16.58 -8.98 13.22
C LEU A 117 17.95 -8.62 13.80
N PHE A 118 18.25 -7.33 13.92
CA PHE A 118 19.57 -6.85 14.33
C PHE A 118 19.95 -7.35 15.72
N GLY A 119 21.15 -7.93 15.80
CA GLY A 119 21.77 -8.37 17.05
C GLY A 119 21.07 -9.52 17.78
N ALA A 120 20.05 -10.14 17.18
CA ALA A 120 19.32 -11.28 17.73
C ALA A 120 20.23 -12.46 18.10
N GLU A 121 21.27 -12.74 17.30
CA GLU A 121 22.23 -13.82 17.57
C GLU A 121 23.37 -13.41 18.52
N ALA A 122 23.66 -12.11 18.60
CA ALA A 122 24.77 -11.57 19.39
C ALA A 122 24.35 -11.07 20.78
N GLY A 123 23.06 -11.09 21.11
CA GLY A 123 22.52 -10.52 22.34
C GLY A 123 22.68 -9.00 22.43
N ALA A 124 22.88 -8.33 21.29
CA ALA A 124 22.96 -6.88 21.19
C ALA A 124 21.60 -6.33 20.77
N GLU A 125 21.03 -5.39 21.52
CA GLU A 125 19.73 -4.80 21.18
C GLU A 125 19.90 -3.34 20.77
N ALA A 126 19.44 -3.01 19.57
CA ALA A 126 19.26 -1.65 19.09
C ALA A 126 17.86 -1.53 18.47
N PRO A 127 16.94 -0.75 19.08
CA PRO A 127 15.56 -0.63 18.60
C PRO A 127 15.48 -0.12 17.16
N LEU A 128 14.53 -0.66 16.39
CA LEU A 128 14.18 -0.19 15.07
C LEU A 128 13.00 0.79 15.17
N GLU A 129 13.23 2.05 14.82
CA GLU A 129 12.19 3.06 14.66
C GLU A 129 11.51 2.86 13.30
N ILE A 130 10.18 2.82 13.29
CA ILE A 130 9.37 2.85 12.07
C ILE A 130 8.79 4.26 11.90
N GLY A 131 9.35 5.04 10.97
CA GLY A 131 8.83 6.37 10.64
C GLY A 131 7.64 6.31 9.69
N LYS A 132 7.70 5.45 8.67
CA LYS A 132 6.65 5.32 7.64
C LYS A 132 6.74 3.95 6.97
N ILE A 133 5.59 3.34 6.71
CA ILE A 133 5.40 2.20 5.81
C ILE A 133 4.17 2.50 4.95
N GLU A 134 4.39 2.71 3.66
CA GLU A 134 3.34 3.07 2.69
C GLU A 134 3.33 2.04 1.55
N LEU A 135 2.41 1.08 1.64
CA LEU A 135 2.21 0.10 0.57
C LEU A 135 1.47 0.74 -0.59
N GLY A 136 1.87 0.40 -1.81
CA GLY A 136 1.24 0.92 -3.03
C GLY A 136 0.79 -0.17 -3.98
N PHE A 137 0.00 0.25 -4.96
CA PHE A 137 -0.29 -0.52 -6.16
C PHE A 137 0.25 0.27 -7.35
N PRO A 138 0.86 -0.39 -8.35
CA PRO A 138 1.21 0.27 -9.60
C PRO A 138 -0.08 0.71 -10.31
N LEU A 139 -0.05 1.88 -10.94
CA LEU A 139 -1.14 2.41 -11.75
C LEU A 139 -0.71 2.45 -13.23
N PRO A 140 -1.63 2.21 -14.18
CA PRO A 140 -1.34 2.44 -15.59
C PRO A 140 -1.14 3.94 -15.85
N GLU A 141 -0.33 4.28 -16.84
CA GLU A 141 -0.06 5.68 -17.23
C GLU A 141 -1.35 6.46 -17.57
N SER A 142 -2.36 5.77 -18.09
CA SER A 142 -3.65 6.34 -18.46
C SER A 142 -4.45 6.85 -17.25
N ALA A 143 -4.17 6.37 -16.04
CA ALA A 143 -4.80 6.80 -14.79
C ALA A 143 -4.29 8.19 -14.37
N SER A 144 -4.77 9.22 -15.06
CA SER A 144 -4.30 10.60 -14.97
C SER A 144 -5.32 11.57 -14.38
N GLU A 145 -6.41 11.05 -13.82
CA GLU A 145 -7.38 11.81 -13.04
C GLU A 145 -7.62 11.11 -11.71
N ILE A 146 -7.69 11.88 -10.62
CA ILE A 146 -8.01 11.37 -9.29
C ILE A 146 -9.36 11.87 -8.79
N LEU A 147 -10.05 11.01 -8.06
CA LEU A 147 -11.23 11.31 -7.27
C LEU A 147 -10.93 11.02 -5.80
N THR A 148 -11.16 12.02 -4.97
CA THR A 148 -11.16 11.92 -3.51
C THR A 148 -12.47 12.42 -2.94
N THR A 149 -12.65 12.32 -1.64
CA THR A 149 -13.73 12.99 -0.95
C THR A 149 -13.20 14.03 0.04
N THR A 150 -13.90 15.14 0.14
CA THR A 150 -13.72 16.18 1.17
C THR A 150 -15.00 16.34 1.97
N GLY A 151 -14.99 17.18 2.99
CA GLY A 151 -16.21 17.52 3.70
C GLY A 151 -15.95 18.31 4.97
N HIS A 152 -17.05 18.69 5.59
CA HIS A 152 -17.10 19.22 6.94
C HIS A 152 -18.34 18.67 7.63
N HIS A 153 -18.47 18.92 8.94
CA HIS A 153 -19.64 18.51 9.70
C HIS A 153 -20.95 18.89 8.97
N LEU A 154 -21.87 17.93 8.83
CA LEU A 154 -23.16 18.02 8.13
C LEU A 154 -23.08 18.08 6.59
N ARG A 155 -21.89 17.96 6.01
CA ARG A 155 -21.66 17.89 4.57
C ARG A 155 -20.44 17.05 4.24
N GLU A 156 -20.42 15.83 4.77
CA GLU A 156 -19.33 14.90 4.62
C GLU A 156 -19.27 14.31 3.20
N ARG A 157 -18.08 13.83 2.80
CA ARG A 157 -17.87 12.97 1.63
C ARG A 157 -18.26 13.60 0.28
N SER A 158 -18.14 14.92 0.15
CA SER A 158 -18.30 15.62 -1.12
C SER A 158 -17.17 15.22 -2.08
N PRO A 159 -17.47 14.69 -3.28
CA PRO A 159 -16.45 14.25 -4.22
C PRO A 159 -15.63 15.43 -4.76
N GLN A 160 -14.33 15.22 -4.93
CA GLN A 160 -13.38 16.16 -5.53
C GLN A 160 -12.67 15.43 -6.67
N ARG A 161 -12.70 16.01 -7.88
CA ARG A 161 -12.00 15.48 -9.04
C ARG A 161 -10.95 16.46 -9.50
N GLN A 162 -9.78 15.97 -9.84
CA GLN A 162 -8.68 16.78 -10.37
C GLN A 162 -7.72 15.93 -11.22
N PRO A 163 -6.98 16.54 -12.15
CA PRO A 163 -5.89 15.84 -12.83
C PRO A 163 -4.83 15.33 -11.83
N LEU A 164 -4.29 14.14 -12.09
CA LEU A 164 -3.05 13.66 -11.48
C LEU A 164 -1.88 14.12 -12.35
N THR A 165 -1.33 15.27 -11.99
CA THR A 165 -0.14 15.83 -12.64
C THR A 165 1.09 15.02 -12.28
N ILE A 166 2.20 15.25 -13.00
CA ILE A 166 3.51 14.79 -12.53
C ILE A 166 3.76 15.34 -11.12
N GLY A 167 4.18 14.49 -10.20
CA GLY A 167 4.31 14.77 -8.79
C GLY A 167 3.44 13.86 -7.93
N ARG A 168 3.24 14.25 -6.68
CA ARG A 168 2.52 13.48 -5.67
C ARG A 168 1.32 14.26 -5.17
N PHE A 169 0.17 13.60 -5.16
CA PHE A 169 -0.97 14.00 -4.39
C PHE A 169 -1.01 13.16 -3.11
N GLU A 170 -1.16 13.81 -1.97
CA GLU A 170 -1.29 13.15 -0.68
C GLU A 170 -2.44 13.74 0.12
N LYS A 171 -3.11 12.88 0.88
CA LYS A 171 -4.22 13.24 1.76
C LYS A 171 -4.02 12.59 3.13
N PRO A 172 -3.18 13.20 3.99
CA PRO A 172 -2.91 12.68 5.32
C PRO A 172 -4.11 12.90 6.26
N GLN A 173 -4.27 12.00 7.23
CA GLN A 173 -5.16 12.11 8.37
C GLN A 173 -4.29 12.16 9.63
N LEU A 174 -4.35 13.27 10.36
CA LEU A 174 -3.41 13.56 11.46
C LEU A 174 -4.09 13.76 12.82
N ALA A 175 -5.42 13.82 12.85
CA ALA A 175 -6.21 14.15 14.03
C ALA A 175 -6.48 12.95 14.98
N GLY A 176 -5.75 11.84 14.82
CA GLY A 176 -5.94 10.59 15.56
C GLY A 176 -7.14 9.77 15.08
N ARG A 177 -7.88 10.26 14.08
CA ARG A 177 -9.06 9.63 13.47
C ARG A 177 -9.28 10.18 12.06
N PRO A 178 -9.97 9.45 11.16
CA PRO A 178 -10.52 10.01 9.94
C PRO A 178 -11.44 11.19 10.28
N ASP A 179 -11.13 12.37 9.74
CA ASP A 179 -11.97 13.55 9.91
C ASP A 179 -13.05 13.62 8.81
N PHE A 180 -13.91 14.64 8.83
CA PHE A 180 -14.93 14.86 7.81
C PHE A 180 -14.35 15.06 6.39
N ASP A 181 -13.10 15.53 6.32
CA ASP A 181 -12.32 15.67 5.08
C ASP A 181 -11.58 14.38 4.69
N ALA A 182 -11.70 13.29 5.43
CA ALA A 182 -11.05 12.02 5.07
C ALA A 182 -11.57 11.51 3.71
N SER A 183 -10.64 11.03 2.88
CA SER A 183 -11.03 10.27 1.69
C SER A 183 -11.43 8.86 2.11
N LEU A 184 -12.68 8.45 1.81
CA LEU A 184 -13.06 7.05 1.98
C LEU A 184 -12.24 6.15 1.04
N LEU A 185 -12.13 6.59 -0.21
CA LEU A 185 -11.34 5.99 -1.26
C LEU A 185 -10.50 7.09 -1.90
N LEU A 186 -9.25 6.80 -2.23
CA LEU A 186 -8.55 7.55 -3.27
C LEU A 186 -8.67 6.72 -4.54
N THR A 187 -9.28 7.30 -5.57
CA THR A 187 -9.48 6.65 -6.86
C THR A 187 -8.65 7.34 -7.92
N ALA A 188 -7.91 6.59 -8.73
CA ALA A 188 -7.22 7.08 -9.92
C ALA A 188 -7.77 6.37 -11.15
N GLY A 189 -8.02 7.09 -12.23
CA GLY A 189 -8.61 6.52 -13.44
C GLY A 189 -8.36 7.35 -14.69
N VAL A 190 -8.85 6.85 -15.82
CA VAL A 190 -8.79 7.59 -17.08
C VAL A 190 -9.60 8.88 -16.98
N PRO A 191 -9.19 10.00 -17.60
CA PRO A 191 -9.93 11.25 -17.52
C PRO A 191 -11.42 11.08 -17.85
N GLY A 192 -12.27 11.61 -16.98
CA GLY A 192 -13.71 11.49 -17.11
C GLY A 192 -14.32 10.16 -16.69
N PHE A 193 -13.58 9.20 -16.10
CA PHE A 193 -14.14 7.93 -15.61
C PHE A 193 -15.46 8.12 -14.84
N GLY A 194 -16.37 7.16 -14.96
CA GLY A 194 -17.72 7.27 -14.43
C GLY A 194 -18.28 5.91 -14.06
N PHE A 195 -19.57 5.87 -13.73
CA PHE A 195 -20.23 4.64 -13.30
C PHE A 195 -20.24 3.54 -14.38
N GLU A 196 -20.33 3.94 -15.65
CA GLU A 196 -20.54 3.02 -16.77
C GLU A 196 -19.36 3.00 -17.76
N HIS A 197 -18.32 3.81 -17.52
CA HIS A 197 -17.19 3.92 -18.45
C HIS A 197 -15.89 4.34 -17.76
N GLY A 198 -14.78 3.98 -18.39
CA GLY A 198 -13.44 4.33 -17.94
C GLY A 198 -12.92 3.41 -16.84
N GLU A 199 -11.69 2.95 -16.99
CA GLU A 199 -11.02 2.19 -15.94
C GLU A 199 -10.64 3.10 -14.77
N ALA A 200 -10.87 2.60 -13.56
CA ALA A 200 -10.55 3.28 -12.32
C ALA A 200 -10.05 2.28 -11.26
N TYR A 201 -9.11 2.73 -10.45
CA TYR A 201 -8.40 1.96 -9.43
C TYR A 201 -8.56 2.71 -8.11
N SER A 202 -9.12 2.04 -7.10
CA SER A 202 -9.41 2.66 -5.80
C SER A 202 -8.67 1.96 -4.68
N VAL A 203 -8.11 2.74 -3.77
CA VAL A 203 -7.46 2.25 -2.55
C VAL A 203 -8.13 2.80 -1.31
N HIS A 204 -8.13 1.98 -0.26
CA HIS A 204 -8.56 2.31 1.09
C HIS A 204 -7.53 1.78 2.08
N VAL A 205 -7.20 2.56 3.11
CA VAL A 205 -6.40 2.07 4.23
C VAL A 205 -7.38 1.60 5.30
N GLY A 206 -7.35 0.31 5.64
CA GLY A 206 -8.20 -0.31 6.66
C GLY A 206 -7.81 0.10 8.09
N TRP A 207 -7.71 1.39 8.36
CA TRP A 207 -7.25 1.96 9.62
C TRP A 207 -8.13 3.15 10.03
N SER A 208 -8.44 3.24 11.32
CA SER A 208 -9.31 4.30 11.87
C SER A 208 -8.54 5.38 12.64
N GLY A 209 -7.21 5.40 12.53
CA GLY A 209 -6.36 6.44 13.13
C GLY A 209 -5.64 7.27 12.06
N ASN A 210 -4.48 7.80 12.42
CA ASN A 210 -3.63 8.52 11.48
C ASN A 210 -3.19 7.62 10.33
N SER A 211 -3.37 8.08 9.10
CA SER A 211 -3.08 7.35 7.87
C SER A 211 -2.83 8.33 6.73
N VAL A 212 -2.32 7.85 5.61
CA VAL A 212 -2.17 8.63 4.39
C VAL A 212 -2.72 7.83 3.21
N LEU A 213 -3.47 8.49 2.35
CA LEU A 213 -3.75 8.04 0.99
C LEU A 213 -2.97 8.93 0.04
N SER A 214 -2.34 8.33 -0.97
CA SER A 214 -1.51 9.03 -1.93
C SER A 214 -1.67 8.47 -3.33
N ALA A 215 -1.38 9.31 -4.32
CA ALA A 215 -1.14 8.90 -5.69
C ALA A 215 0.05 9.70 -6.22
N GLU A 216 0.97 9.03 -6.87
CA GLU A 216 2.21 9.62 -7.33
C GLU A 216 2.45 9.25 -8.79
N ARG A 217 2.75 10.26 -9.60
CA ARG A 217 3.09 10.12 -11.01
C ARG A 217 4.48 10.68 -11.23
N LEU A 218 5.41 9.80 -11.57
CA LEU A 218 6.79 10.16 -11.86
C LEU A 218 6.93 10.71 -13.30
N PRO A 219 7.98 11.49 -13.59
CA PRO A 219 8.20 12.09 -14.92
C PRO A 219 8.62 11.10 -16.01
N TYR A 220 8.86 9.83 -15.68
CA TYR A 220 9.34 8.80 -16.60
C TYR A 220 8.60 7.48 -16.43
#